data_AF-A0AAE1WT08-F1
#
_entry.id   AF-A0AAE1WT08-F1
#
_cell.length_a   1.000
_cell.length_b   1.000
_cell.length_c   1.000
_cell.angle_alpha   90.00
_cell.angle_beta   90.00
_cell.angle_gamma   90.00
#
_symmetry.space_group_name_H-M   'P 1'
#
loop_
_entity.id
_entity.type
_entity.pdbx_description
1 polymer ?
#
loop_
_entity_poly.entity_id
_entity_poly.type
_entity_poly.pdbx_seq_one_letter_code
_entity_poly.pdbx_strand_id
1 'polypeptide(L)'
;MNELLKFHKYVESHLEKLTDETQVLSRFEDFPGKKLEALRMASALYAKLDTIANTLQNWPVGLPLGQVLDKAESYFNKIKVEMDALERTKDEELKRFKAQKINFDFGILIRIKELMVDVSSNCMESALKERREAKAEENEELKADAKKKGSIKMLWSAFQFAFRVYTFAGGQDERADNLTRELAKEIEIDTDTDTDQYVVRQICWFEW
;
A
#
# COMPACT_ATOMS: atom_id res chain seq x y z
N MET A 1 -3.29 19.96 0.44
CA MET A 1 -2.70 19.61 1.75
C MET A 1 -1.38 20.33 2.07
N ASN A 2 -0.51 20.61 1.09
CA ASN A 2 0.74 21.36 1.32
C ASN A 2 0.56 22.72 2.02
N GLU A 3 -0.50 23.45 1.70
CA GLU A 3 -0.81 24.73 2.36
C GLU A 3 -1.14 24.56 3.84
N LEU A 4 -1.92 23.53 4.19
CA LEU A 4 -2.24 23.21 5.60
C LEU A 4 -0.98 22.89 6.39
N LEU A 5 -0.07 22.10 5.81
CA LEU A 5 1.23 21.79 6.44
C LEU A 5 2.11 23.03 6.59
N LYS A 6 2.16 23.91 5.58
CA LYS A 6 2.88 25.18 5.67
C LYS A 6 2.32 26.07 6.77
N PHE A 7 0.99 26.16 6.85
CA PHE A 7 0.31 26.94 7.88
C PHE A 7 0.54 26.37 9.28
N HIS A 8 0.44 25.04 9.44
CA HIS A 8 0.79 24.37 10.69
C HIS A 8 2.22 24.69 11.12
N LYS A 9 3.21 24.50 10.24
CA LYS A 9 4.61 24.84 10.54
C LYS A 9 4.79 26.31 10.92
N TYR A 10 4.10 27.21 10.23
CA TYR A 10 4.12 28.64 10.55
C TYR A 10 3.58 28.90 11.97
N VAL A 11 2.43 28.33 12.33
CA VAL A 11 1.85 28.47 13.67
C VAL A 11 2.77 27.89 14.74
N GLU A 12 3.28 26.66 14.56
CA GLU A 12 4.18 26.03 15.52
C GLU A 12 5.47 26.84 15.73
N SER A 13 6.04 27.45 14.67
CA SER A 13 7.22 28.32 14.79
C SER A 13 7.01 29.61 15.62
N HIS A 14 5.75 29.97 15.88
CA HIS A 14 5.41 31.06 16.79
C HIS A 14 5.13 30.53 18.20
N LEU A 15 4.48 29.37 18.31
CA LEU A 15 4.18 28.74 19.60
C LEU A 15 5.45 28.25 20.32
N GLU A 16 6.46 27.77 19.59
CA GLU A 16 7.74 27.32 20.17
C GLU A 16 8.52 28.43 20.90
N LYS A 17 8.19 29.70 20.66
CA LYS A 17 8.81 30.87 21.30
C LYS A 17 8.22 31.17 22.67
N LEU A 18 7.11 30.53 23.04
CA LEU A 18 6.44 30.72 24.32
C LEU A 18 7.18 29.93 25.42
N THR A 19 7.31 30.51 26.61
CA THR A 19 7.96 29.84 27.75
C THR A 19 7.16 28.64 28.24
N ASP A 20 5.84 28.81 28.39
CA ASP A 20 4.88 27.74 28.68
C ASP A 20 3.66 27.98 27.78
N GLU A 21 3.56 27.20 26.70
CA GLU A 21 2.50 27.34 25.71
C GLU A 21 1.11 27.28 26.37
N THR A 22 0.87 26.29 27.23
CA THR A 22 -0.46 26.07 27.82
C THR A 22 -0.87 27.25 28.70
N GLN A 23 0.05 27.71 29.57
CA GLN A 23 -0.23 28.82 30.47
C GLN A 23 -0.36 30.15 29.72
N VAL A 24 0.44 30.39 28.68
CA VAL A 24 0.37 31.63 27.90
C VAL A 24 -0.93 31.66 27.11
N LEU A 25 -1.27 30.58 26.41
CA LEU A 25 -2.49 30.49 25.61
C LEU A 25 -3.76 30.58 26.47
N SER A 26 -3.75 30.07 27.71
CA SER A 26 -4.90 30.15 28.62
C SER A 26 -5.22 31.56 29.10
N ARG A 27 -4.31 32.54 28.92
CA ARG A 27 -4.56 33.95 29.28
C ARG A 27 -5.39 34.70 28.23
N PHE A 28 -5.55 34.13 27.04
CA PHE A 28 -6.31 34.73 25.96
C PHE A 28 -7.72 34.13 25.91
N GLU A 29 -8.73 34.90 26.33
CA GLU A 29 -10.12 34.42 26.45
C GLU A 29 -10.70 33.90 25.12
N ASP A 30 -10.33 34.53 24.00
CA ASP A 30 -10.82 34.18 22.65
C ASP A 30 -9.85 33.32 21.84
N PHE A 31 -8.83 32.72 22.47
CA PHE A 31 -7.86 31.93 21.73
C PHE A 31 -8.52 30.70 21.08
N PRO A 32 -8.31 30.44 19.77
CA PRO A 32 -8.97 29.36 19.06
C PRO A 32 -8.29 28.00 19.32
N GLY A 33 -8.19 27.58 20.59
CA GLY A 33 -7.49 26.36 21.01
C GLY A 33 -8.03 25.10 20.33
N LYS A 34 -9.36 24.98 20.20
CA LYS A 34 -9.99 23.85 19.47
C LYS A 34 -9.54 23.77 18.00
N LYS A 35 -9.31 24.92 17.36
CA LYS A 35 -8.84 24.99 15.98
C LYS A 35 -7.36 24.67 15.88
N LEU A 36 -6.55 25.13 16.84
CA LEU A 36 -5.13 24.76 16.92
C LEU A 36 -4.97 23.24 17.08
N GLU A 37 -5.71 22.63 18.00
CA GLU A 37 -5.68 21.18 18.19
C GLU A 37 -6.13 20.45 16.93
N ALA A 38 -7.23 20.88 16.31
CA ALA A 38 -7.68 20.30 15.04
C ALA A 38 -6.65 20.44 13.91
N LEU A 39 -5.90 21.55 13.86
CA LEU A 39 -4.81 21.77 12.90
C LEU A 39 -3.64 20.80 13.15
N ARG A 40 -3.25 20.59 14.41
CA ARG A 40 -2.20 19.63 14.80
C ARG A 40 -2.60 18.21 14.42
N MET A 41 -3.81 17.79 14.76
CA MET A 41 -4.32 16.46 14.41
C MET A 41 -4.42 16.24 12.91
N ALA A 42 -4.95 17.21 12.17
CA ALA A 42 -5.00 17.16 10.71
C ALA A 42 -3.59 17.05 10.11
N SER A 43 -2.64 17.85 10.59
CA SER A 43 -1.27 17.83 10.08
C SER A 43 -0.57 16.51 10.38
N ALA A 44 -0.73 15.98 11.59
CA ALA A 44 -0.18 14.69 12.01
C ALA A 44 -0.77 13.53 11.19
N LEU A 45 -2.10 13.51 11.01
CA LEU A 45 -2.78 12.49 10.21
C LEU A 45 -2.28 12.50 8.77
N TYR A 46 -2.22 13.67 8.14
CA TYR A 46 -1.74 13.77 6.77
C TYR A 46 -0.26 13.37 6.65
N ALA A 47 0.61 13.83 7.54
CA ALA A 47 2.02 13.48 7.53
C ALA A 47 2.25 11.96 7.65
N LYS A 48 1.44 11.29 8.46
CA LYS A 48 1.45 9.83 8.59
C LYS A 48 1.08 9.15 7.26
N LEU A 49 -0.01 9.58 6.63
CA LEU A 49 -0.48 9.02 5.34
C LEU A 49 0.51 9.33 4.20
N ASP A 50 1.09 10.52 4.20
CA ASP A 50 2.11 10.90 3.22
C ASP A 50 3.40 10.09 3.37
N THR A 51 3.80 9.76 4.60
CA THR A 51 4.92 8.84 4.85
C THR A 51 4.65 7.45 4.26
N ILE A 52 3.42 6.95 4.41
CA ILE A 52 2.99 5.66 3.81
C ILE A 52 3.06 5.75 2.28
N ALA A 53 2.46 6.79 1.69
CA ALA A 53 2.47 6.99 0.25
C ALA A 53 3.91 7.11 -0.30
N ASN A 54 4.77 7.90 0.32
CA ASN A 54 6.17 8.04 -0.08
C ASN A 54 6.95 6.72 0.05
N THR A 55 6.63 5.89 1.05
CA THR A 55 7.27 4.58 1.22
C THR A 55 6.87 3.61 0.09
N LEU A 56 5.58 3.59 -0.28
CA LEU A 56 5.08 2.77 -1.39
C LEU A 56 5.59 3.25 -2.75
N GLN A 57 5.63 4.56 -2.97
CA GLN A 57 6.14 5.15 -4.21
C GLN A 57 7.62 4.84 -4.44
N ASN A 58 8.42 4.76 -3.36
CA ASN A 58 9.85 4.48 -3.43
C ASN A 58 10.16 3.02 -3.04
N TRP A 59 9.23 2.09 -3.31
CA TRP A 59 9.39 0.70 -2.93
C TRP A 59 10.64 0.08 -3.58
N PRO A 60 11.48 -0.67 -2.83
CA PRO A 60 12.73 -1.20 -3.37
C PRO A 60 12.47 -2.34 -4.37
N VAL A 61 13.03 -2.22 -5.58
CA VAL A 61 12.90 -3.20 -6.67
C VAL A 61 14.18 -4.05 -6.87
N GLY A 62 15.29 -3.70 -6.21
CA GLY A 62 16.61 -4.34 -6.43
C GLY A 62 16.98 -5.51 -5.51
N LEU A 63 16.06 -6.01 -4.68
CA LEU A 63 16.31 -7.13 -3.78
C LEU A 63 15.88 -8.46 -4.42
N PRO A 64 16.37 -9.62 -3.92
CA PRO A 64 15.83 -10.91 -4.33
C PRO A 64 14.31 -10.95 -4.14
N LEU A 65 13.59 -11.45 -5.15
CA LEU A 65 12.13 -11.38 -5.22
C LEU A 65 11.44 -11.88 -3.94
N GLY A 66 11.93 -12.95 -3.34
CA GLY A 66 11.36 -13.51 -2.10
C GLY A 66 11.37 -12.51 -0.95
N GLN A 67 12.47 -11.77 -0.81
CA GLN A 67 12.59 -10.73 0.22
C GLN A 67 11.72 -9.52 -0.09
N VAL A 68 11.57 -9.16 -1.37
CA VAL A 68 10.68 -8.06 -1.80
C VAL A 68 9.23 -8.40 -1.48
N LEU A 69 8.79 -9.62 -1.83
CA LEU A 69 7.44 -10.11 -1.56
C LEU A 69 7.14 -10.19 -0.06
N ASP A 70 8.01 -10.82 0.73
CA ASP A 70 7.81 -10.94 2.19
C ASP A 70 7.70 -9.56 2.86
N LYS A 71 8.54 -8.62 2.43
CA LYS A 71 8.51 -7.24 2.92
C LYS A 71 7.22 -6.53 2.49
N ALA A 72 6.78 -6.73 1.26
CA ALA A 72 5.57 -6.12 0.72
C ALA A 72 4.32 -6.63 1.45
N GLU A 73 4.22 -7.94 1.67
CA GLU A 73 3.14 -8.55 2.43
C GLU A 73 3.09 -8.07 3.88
N SER A 74 4.25 -8.04 4.57
CA SER A 74 4.34 -7.55 5.94
C SER A 74 3.91 -6.09 6.06
N TYR A 75 4.33 -5.25 5.11
CA TYR A 75 3.99 -3.83 5.10
C TYR A 75 2.52 -3.60 4.74
N PHE A 76 1.99 -4.34 3.76
CA PHE A 76 0.57 -4.36 3.41
C PHE A 76 -0.31 -4.70 4.61
N ASN A 77 0.06 -5.72 5.40
CA ASN A 77 -0.70 -6.10 6.60
C ASN A 77 -0.80 -4.94 7.61
N LYS A 78 0.29 -4.19 7.79
CA LYS A 78 0.30 -3.03 8.70
C LYS A 78 -0.58 -1.90 8.16
N ILE A 79 -0.39 -1.53 6.89
CA ILE A 79 -1.16 -0.45 6.26
C ILE A 79 -2.64 -0.79 6.23
N LYS A 80 -3.01 -2.02 5.89
CA LYS A 80 -4.40 -2.45 5.83
C LYS A 80 -5.12 -2.21 7.17
N VAL A 81 -4.53 -2.63 8.28
CA VAL A 81 -5.11 -2.42 9.62
C VAL A 81 -5.29 -0.92 9.91
N GLU A 82 -4.26 -0.11 9.61
CA GLU A 82 -4.32 1.33 9.84
C GLU A 82 -5.36 2.04 8.97
N MET A 83 -5.45 1.66 7.69
CA MET A 83 -6.40 2.24 6.75
C MET A 83 -7.82 1.81 7.04
N ASP A 84 -8.06 0.54 7.40
CA ASP A 84 -9.39 0.07 7.80
C ASP A 84 -9.87 0.83 9.06
N ALA A 85 -8.98 1.10 10.02
CA ALA A 85 -9.31 1.89 11.21
C ALA A 85 -9.65 3.35 10.85
N LEU A 86 -8.87 3.94 9.94
CA LEU A 86 -9.11 5.30 9.47
C LEU A 86 -10.39 5.41 8.63
N GLU A 87 -10.71 4.41 7.81
CA GLU A 87 -11.91 4.41 6.97
C GLU A 87 -13.19 4.36 7.82
N ARG A 88 -13.16 3.71 8.99
CA ARG A 88 -14.26 3.71 9.98
C ARG A 88 -14.44 5.05 10.68
N THR A 89 -13.37 5.80 10.91
CA THR A 89 -13.38 7.08 11.66
C THR A 89 -13.39 8.32 10.75
N LYS A 90 -13.25 8.12 9.44
CA LYS A 90 -13.15 9.18 8.41
C LYS A 90 -14.25 10.23 8.52
N ASP A 91 -15.51 9.80 8.65
CA ASP A 91 -16.65 10.73 8.66
C ASP A 91 -16.69 11.57 9.94
N GLU A 92 -16.24 11.03 11.06
CA GLU A 92 -16.13 11.72 12.34
C GLU A 92 -14.99 12.76 12.30
N GLU A 93 -13.82 12.37 11.81
CA GLU A 93 -12.68 13.28 11.62
C GLU A 93 -13.01 14.40 10.61
N LEU A 94 -13.69 14.07 9.52
CA LEU A 94 -14.13 15.07 8.53
C LEU A 94 -15.09 16.08 9.15
N LYS A 95 -16.05 15.66 9.99
CA LYS A 95 -16.94 16.56 10.74
C LYS A 95 -16.15 17.43 11.70
N ARG A 96 -15.19 16.85 12.42
CA ARG A 96 -14.33 17.55 13.39
C ARG A 96 -13.50 18.66 12.73
N PHE A 97 -12.87 18.37 11.59
CA PHE A 97 -12.09 19.35 10.84
C PHE A 97 -12.98 20.44 10.23
N LYS A 98 -14.12 20.07 9.63
CA LYS A 98 -15.07 21.05 9.08
C LYS A 98 -15.63 22.00 10.14
N ALA A 99 -15.91 21.51 11.35
CA ALA A 99 -16.35 22.36 12.46
C ALA A 99 -15.34 23.47 12.81
N GLN A 100 -14.04 23.24 12.54
CA GLN A 100 -12.96 24.21 12.76
C GLN A 100 -12.55 24.95 11.47
N LYS A 101 -13.34 24.83 10.39
CA LYS A 101 -13.06 25.38 9.05
C LYS A 101 -11.74 24.87 8.45
N ILE A 102 -11.37 23.63 8.76
CA ILE A 102 -10.22 22.94 8.20
C ILE A 102 -10.71 22.00 7.10
N ASN A 103 -10.20 22.18 5.89
CA ASN A 103 -10.46 21.25 4.80
C ASN A 103 -9.36 20.18 4.77
N PHE A 104 -9.73 18.94 5.04
CA PHE A 104 -8.82 17.80 4.98
C PHE A 104 -9.18 16.93 3.77
N ASP A 105 -8.19 16.70 2.91
CA ASP A 105 -8.37 15.89 1.71
C ASP A 105 -8.02 14.41 1.99
N PHE A 106 -9.06 13.58 2.04
CA PHE A 106 -8.94 12.13 2.18
C PHE A 106 -8.62 11.41 0.86
N GLY A 107 -8.46 12.14 -0.26
CA GLY A 107 -7.99 11.58 -1.54
C GLY A 107 -6.64 10.87 -1.44
N ILE A 108 -5.82 11.21 -0.43
CA ILE A 108 -4.58 10.47 -0.13
C ILE A 108 -4.83 8.98 0.18
N LEU A 109 -6.01 8.60 0.68
CA LEU A 109 -6.36 7.19 0.89
C LEU A 109 -6.48 6.44 -0.44
N ILE A 110 -7.07 7.09 -1.45
CA ILE A 110 -7.17 6.54 -2.80
C ILE A 110 -5.76 6.39 -3.38
N ARG A 111 -4.93 7.44 -3.27
CA ARG A 111 -3.52 7.39 -3.71
C ARG A 111 -2.73 6.26 -3.06
N ILE A 112 -2.92 5.99 -1.76
CA ILE A 112 -2.25 4.87 -1.09
C ILE A 112 -2.73 3.52 -1.64
N LYS A 113 -4.04 3.38 -1.91
CA LYS A 113 -4.60 2.17 -2.53
C LYS A 113 -4.00 1.94 -3.92
N GLU A 114 -3.93 2.97 -4.75
CA GLU A 114 -3.30 2.94 -6.09
C GLU A 114 -1.81 2.55 -6.00
N LEU A 115 -1.04 3.20 -5.12
CA LEU A 115 0.38 2.88 -4.93
C LEU A 115 0.59 1.44 -4.44
N MET A 116 -0.34 0.87 -3.67
CA MET A 116 -0.28 -0.53 -3.28
C MET A 116 -0.51 -1.47 -4.48
N VAL A 117 -1.43 -1.11 -5.38
CA VAL A 117 -1.63 -1.83 -6.66
C VAL A 117 -0.34 -1.77 -7.49
N ASP A 118 0.32 -0.62 -7.57
CA ASP A 118 1.62 -0.47 -8.26
C ASP A 118 2.69 -1.40 -7.68
N VAL A 119 2.81 -1.44 -6.34
CA VAL A 119 3.76 -2.33 -5.66
C VAL A 119 3.47 -3.79 -5.98
N SER A 120 2.19 -4.20 -5.96
CA SER A 120 1.82 -5.57 -6.32
C SER A 120 2.13 -5.91 -7.77
N SER A 121 1.89 -4.97 -8.69
CA SER A 121 2.22 -5.12 -10.11
C SER A 121 3.71 -5.31 -10.33
N ASN A 122 4.55 -4.51 -9.66
CA ASN A 122 6.00 -4.64 -9.74
C ASN A 122 6.48 -6.01 -9.21
N CYS A 123 5.85 -6.52 -8.16
CA CYS A 123 6.12 -7.87 -7.65
C CYS A 123 5.74 -8.96 -8.67
N MET A 124 4.58 -8.85 -9.32
CA MET A 124 4.14 -9.80 -10.37
C MET A 124 5.08 -9.79 -11.58
N GLU A 125 5.46 -8.59 -12.07
CA GLU A 125 6.42 -8.44 -13.18
C GLU A 125 7.76 -9.09 -12.86
N SER A 126 8.26 -8.88 -11.63
CA SER A 126 9.52 -9.46 -11.19
C SER A 126 9.43 -10.98 -11.11
N ALA A 127 8.30 -11.53 -10.64
CA ALA A 127 8.05 -12.96 -10.60
C ALA A 127 7.99 -13.60 -12.00
N LEU A 128 7.28 -12.96 -12.93
CA LEU A 128 7.21 -13.41 -14.33
C LEU A 128 8.58 -13.33 -15.00
N LYS A 129 9.36 -12.29 -14.73
CA LYS A 129 10.72 -12.14 -15.28
C LYS A 129 11.65 -13.25 -14.78
N GLU A 130 11.72 -13.47 -13.46
CA GLU A 130 12.54 -14.53 -12.87
C GLU A 130 12.14 -15.90 -13.42
N ARG A 131 10.84 -16.11 -13.67
CA ARG A 131 10.35 -17.34 -14.27
C ARG A 131 10.82 -17.55 -15.71
N ARG A 132 10.74 -16.51 -16.54
CA ARG A 132 11.20 -16.56 -17.94
C ARG A 132 12.70 -16.84 -18.01
N GLU A 133 13.49 -16.23 -17.12
CA GLU A 133 14.93 -16.46 -17.00
C GLU A 133 15.23 -17.92 -16.58
N ALA A 134 14.51 -18.45 -15.59
CA ALA A 134 14.65 -19.86 -15.18
C ALA A 134 14.33 -20.85 -16.32
N LYS A 135 13.29 -20.59 -17.13
CA LYS A 135 12.94 -21.41 -18.31
C LYS A 135 14.02 -21.37 -19.39
N ALA A 136 14.72 -20.25 -19.56
CA ALA A 136 15.81 -20.13 -20.52
C ALA A 136 17.06 -20.93 -20.10
N GLU A 137 17.32 -21.01 -18.79
CA GLU A 137 18.46 -21.73 -18.21
C GLU A 137 18.21 -23.24 -18.01
N GLU A 138 16.95 -23.69 -17.97
CA GLU A 138 16.59 -25.12 -17.87
C GLU A 138 17.00 -25.96 -19.10
N ASN A 139 17.28 -25.33 -20.23
CA ASN A 139 17.75 -26.03 -21.44
C ASN A 139 19.18 -26.57 -21.33
N GLU A 140 19.93 -26.29 -20.25
CA GLU A 140 21.35 -26.68 -20.18
C GLU A 140 21.75 -27.78 -19.17
N GLU A 141 21.04 -28.14 -18.08
CA GLU A 141 21.45 -29.30 -17.25
C GLU A 141 20.47 -29.75 -16.12
N LEU A 142 20.67 -30.97 -15.62
CA LEU A 142 19.88 -31.85 -14.71
C LEU A 142 19.53 -31.32 -13.28
N LYS A 143 19.42 -30.00 -13.05
CA LYS A 143 18.95 -29.39 -11.78
C LYS A 143 17.58 -28.71 -11.87
N ALA A 144 16.80 -29.02 -12.92
CA ALA A 144 15.55 -28.35 -13.26
C ALA A 144 14.47 -28.42 -12.16
N ASP A 145 14.20 -29.61 -11.58
CA ASP A 145 12.99 -29.80 -10.74
C ASP A 145 12.92 -28.95 -9.47
N ALA A 146 14.04 -28.78 -8.75
CA ALA A 146 14.06 -27.97 -7.52
C ALA A 146 13.94 -26.47 -7.80
N LYS A 147 14.54 -26.01 -8.91
CA LYS A 147 14.50 -24.61 -9.36
C LYS A 147 13.13 -24.25 -9.94
N LYS A 148 12.54 -25.17 -10.71
CA LYS A 148 11.15 -25.09 -11.22
C LYS A 148 10.13 -24.95 -10.10
N LYS A 149 10.19 -25.85 -9.09
CA LYS A 149 9.30 -25.82 -7.93
C LYS A 149 9.45 -24.54 -7.10
N GLY A 150 10.66 -24.02 -6.98
CA GLY A 150 10.93 -22.72 -6.36
C GLY A 150 10.25 -21.57 -7.11
N SER A 151 10.39 -21.52 -8.43
CA SER A 151 9.81 -20.45 -9.26
C SER A 151 8.28 -20.45 -9.26
N ILE A 152 7.63 -21.62 -9.29
CA ILE A 152 6.15 -21.73 -9.24
C ILE A 152 5.61 -21.23 -7.90
N LYS A 153 6.27 -21.59 -6.80
CA LYS A 153 5.90 -21.09 -5.46
C LYS A 153 5.93 -19.56 -5.40
N MET A 154 6.93 -18.95 -6.05
CA MET A 154 7.08 -17.49 -6.10
C MET A 154 5.98 -16.82 -6.93
N LEU A 155 5.60 -17.40 -8.07
CA LEU A 155 4.45 -16.93 -8.86
C LEU A 155 3.16 -17.00 -8.03
N TRP A 156 2.96 -18.10 -7.30
CA TRP A 156 1.78 -18.27 -6.45
C TRP A 156 1.74 -17.24 -5.31
N SER A 157 2.86 -16.99 -4.64
CA SER A 157 2.96 -15.95 -3.62
C SER A 157 2.66 -14.55 -4.19
N ALA A 158 3.21 -14.22 -5.36
CA ALA A 158 2.91 -12.95 -6.04
C ALA A 158 1.41 -12.83 -6.40
N PHE A 159 0.79 -13.92 -6.87
CA PHE A 159 -0.64 -13.97 -7.20
C PHE A 159 -1.51 -13.74 -5.96
N GLN A 160 -1.22 -14.46 -4.88
CA GLN A 160 -1.95 -14.32 -3.61
C GLN A 160 -1.82 -12.90 -3.05
N PHE A 161 -0.63 -12.31 -3.13
CA PHE A 161 -0.42 -10.93 -2.72
C PHE A 161 -1.26 -9.96 -3.55
N ALA A 162 -1.20 -10.06 -4.88
CA ALA A 162 -1.97 -9.21 -5.79
C ALA A 162 -3.49 -9.31 -5.55
N PHE A 163 -4.01 -10.51 -5.29
CA PHE A 163 -5.42 -10.71 -4.97
C PHE A 163 -5.85 -10.01 -3.66
N ARG A 164 -4.98 -10.05 -2.64
CA ARG A 164 -5.24 -9.37 -1.37
C ARG A 164 -5.24 -7.85 -1.55
N VAL A 165 -4.35 -7.34 -2.41
CA VAL A 165 -4.28 -5.93 -2.78
C VAL A 165 -5.50 -5.51 -3.58
N TYR A 166 -5.95 -6.29 -4.56
CA TYR A 166 -7.20 -6.06 -5.30
C TYR A 166 -8.40 -5.89 -4.37
N THR A 167 -8.58 -6.82 -3.43
CA THR A 167 -9.68 -6.77 -2.46
C THR A 167 -9.60 -5.51 -1.57
N PHE A 168 -8.40 -5.08 -1.23
CA PHE A 168 -8.15 -3.89 -0.41
C PHE A 168 -8.36 -2.58 -1.17
N ALA A 169 -7.91 -2.51 -2.42
CA ALA A 169 -8.07 -1.34 -3.28
C ALA A 169 -9.51 -1.21 -3.80
N GLY A 170 -10.25 -2.32 -3.88
CA GLY A 170 -11.58 -2.38 -4.49
C GLY A 170 -11.55 -2.42 -6.01
N GLY A 171 -10.42 -2.85 -6.59
CA GLY A 171 -10.17 -2.84 -8.03
C GLY A 171 -8.67 -2.88 -8.34
N GLN A 172 -8.35 -3.04 -9.62
CA GLN A 172 -7.00 -2.97 -10.18
C GLN A 172 -7.02 -2.05 -11.42
N ASP A 173 -5.85 -1.57 -11.82
CA ASP A 173 -5.69 -0.89 -13.11
C ASP A 173 -5.48 -1.92 -14.23
N GLU A 174 -5.59 -1.48 -15.49
CA GLU A 174 -5.46 -2.35 -16.65
C GLU A 174 -4.11 -3.10 -16.68
N ARG A 175 -3.05 -2.46 -16.16
CA ARG A 175 -1.73 -3.08 -16.05
C ARG A 175 -1.75 -4.26 -15.07
N ALA A 176 -2.23 -4.06 -13.85
CA ALA A 176 -2.30 -5.10 -12.83
C ALA A 176 -3.20 -6.26 -13.27
N ASP A 177 -4.31 -5.97 -13.96
CA ASP A 177 -5.21 -7.00 -14.50
C ASP A 177 -4.50 -7.88 -15.54
N ASN A 178 -3.78 -7.27 -16.49
CA ASN A 178 -3.04 -7.99 -17.51
C ASN A 178 -1.95 -8.89 -16.90
N LEU A 179 -1.22 -8.37 -15.91
CA LEU A 179 -0.19 -9.13 -15.19
C LEU A 179 -0.80 -10.30 -14.41
N THR A 180 -1.92 -10.09 -13.74
CA THR A 180 -2.63 -11.14 -13.00
C THR A 180 -3.07 -12.28 -13.94
N ARG A 181 -3.61 -11.93 -15.13
CA ARG A 181 -3.98 -12.91 -16.16
C ARG A 181 -2.77 -13.67 -16.70
N GLU A 182 -1.65 -12.99 -16.92
CA GLU A 182 -0.43 -13.65 -17.39
C GLU A 182 0.13 -14.60 -16.33
N LEU A 183 0.21 -14.15 -15.08
CA LEU A 183 0.65 -14.93 -13.94
C LEU A 183 -0.19 -16.19 -13.76
N ALA A 184 -1.51 -16.06 -13.87
CA ALA A 184 -2.45 -17.18 -13.81
C ALA A 184 -2.17 -18.23 -14.89
N LYS A 185 -2.02 -17.82 -16.16
CA LYS A 185 -1.70 -18.74 -17.27
C LYS A 185 -0.39 -19.48 -17.04
N GLU A 186 0.62 -18.77 -16.56
CA GLU A 186 1.93 -19.35 -16.28
C GLU A 186 1.88 -20.36 -15.11
N ILE A 187 1.01 -20.13 -14.12
CA ILE A 187 0.75 -21.11 -13.05
C ILE A 187 0.02 -22.34 -13.61
N GLU A 188 -1.01 -22.15 -14.45
CA GLU A 188 -1.79 -23.24 -15.04
C GLU A 188 -0.93 -24.20 -15.87
N ILE A 189 -0.09 -23.65 -16.75
CA ILE A 189 0.81 -24.41 -17.64
C ILE A 189 1.70 -25.39 -16.87
N ASP A 190 2.06 -25.08 -15.62
CA ASP A 190 2.92 -25.94 -14.80
C ASP A 190 2.18 -26.85 -13.82
N THR A 191 0.91 -26.56 -13.52
CA THR A 191 0.05 -27.43 -12.70
C THR A 191 -0.52 -28.62 -13.45
N ASP A 192 -0.39 -28.67 -14.79
CA ASP A 192 -0.79 -29.81 -15.62
C ASP A 192 0.05 -31.09 -15.37
N THR A 193 1.10 -31.02 -14.54
CA THR A 193 1.77 -32.21 -13.98
C THR A 193 1.33 -32.46 -12.53
N ASP A 194 0.16 -33.07 -12.41
CA ASP A 194 -0.41 -33.76 -11.23
C ASP A 194 -0.77 -32.89 -10.00
N THR A 195 -2.07 -32.88 -9.67
CA THR A 195 -2.75 -32.33 -8.47
C THR A 195 -2.70 -30.82 -8.19
N ASP A 196 -3.77 -30.09 -8.57
CA ASP A 196 -4.59 -29.33 -7.61
C ASP A 196 -5.83 -28.65 -8.25
N GLN A 197 -7.00 -29.31 -8.18
CA GLN A 197 -8.30 -28.76 -8.60
C GLN A 197 -8.77 -27.53 -7.79
N TYR A 198 -8.12 -27.22 -6.66
CA TYR A 198 -8.38 -26.01 -5.88
C TYR A 198 -7.78 -24.75 -6.53
N VAL A 199 -6.71 -24.91 -7.32
CA VAL A 199 -5.96 -23.81 -7.96
C VAL A 199 -6.75 -23.21 -9.12
N VAL A 200 -7.33 -24.06 -9.98
CA VAL A 200 -8.20 -23.65 -11.09
C VAL A 200 -9.42 -22.87 -10.59
N ARG A 201 -9.99 -23.26 -9.44
CA ARG A 201 -11.13 -22.52 -8.86
C ARG A 201 -10.77 -21.10 -8.45
N GLN A 202 -9.57 -20.86 -7.93
CA GLN A 202 -9.16 -19.54 -7.44
C GLN A 202 -8.75 -18.61 -8.60
N ILE A 203 -8.24 -19.18 -9.70
CA ILE A 203 -7.93 -18.50 -10.96
C ILE A 203 -9.22 -18.17 -11.76
N CYS A 204 -10.16 -19.13 -11.87
CA CYS A 204 -11.43 -18.93 -12.58
C CYS A 204 -12.35 -17.84 -11.99
N TRP A 205 -12.11 -17.35 -10.76
CA TRP A 205 -12.83 -16.18 -10.23
C TRP A 205 -12.49 -14.87 -10.95
N PHE A 206 -11.39 -14.79 -11.72
CA PHE A 206 -11.01 -13.61 -12.51
C PHE A 206 -11.61 -13.60 -13.94
N GLU A 207 -12.34 -14.65 -14.32
CA GLU A 207 -13.01 -14.77 -15.64
C GLU A 207 -14.48 -14.32 -15.63
N TRP A 208 -15.01 -13.84 -14.49
CA TRP A 208 -16.35 -13.27 -14.34
C TRP A 208 -16.28 -11.85 -13.76
#